data_AF-A0A351M0T6-F1
#
_entry.id   AF-A0A351M0T6-F1
#
_cell.length_a   1.000
_cell.length_b   1.000
_cell.length_c   1.000
_cell.angle_alpha   90.00
_cell.angle_beta   90.00
_cell.angle_gamma   90.00
#
_symmetry.space_group_name_H-M   'P 1'
#
loop_
_entity.id
_entity.type
_entity.pdbx_description
1 polymer ?
#
loop_
_entity_poly.entity_id
_entity_poly.type
_entity_poly.pdbx_seq_one_letter_code
_entity_poly.pdbx_strand_id
1 'polypeptide(L)'
;MAWSGVEAVLDRPDAPTPIANALVAMAALGATIPSSEPVVRREGDTTVVDLGVVVDLYEGGVGGRFVDGRREHAPALVDACRDGATHDDLAESSTGPWLVRGLGMGYETPVIDAQRGQGLTLMAGMVLSVTDGDHRDVVAVTSGQPEVLSAPPYPADRPAGSSA
;
A
#
# COMPACT_ATOMS: atom_id res chain seq x y z
N MET A 1 -5.21 -8.68 5.81
CA MET A 1 -5.05 -9.72 4.77
C MET A 1 -3.81 -9.50 3.91
N ALA A 2 -3.64 -8.37 3.22
CA ALA A 2 -2.42 -8.14 2.43
C ALA A 2 -1.12 -8.28 3.27
N TRP A 3 -1.15 -7.86 4.53
CA TRP A 3 -0.05 -8.04 5.49
C TRP A 3 0.35 -9.50 5.76
N SER A 4 -0.55 -10.50 5.66
CA SER A 4 -0.13 -11.90 5.82
C SER A 4 0.76 -12.35 4.66
N GLY A 5 0.53 -11.80 3.46
CA GLY A 5 1.41 -12.02 2.31
C GLY A 5 2.77 -11.35 2.49
N VAL A 6 2.80 -10.13 3.04
CA VAL A 6 4.05 -9.43 3.39
C VAL A 6 4.84 -10.24 4.41
N GLU A 7 4.22 -10.63 5.52
CA GLU A 7 4.85 -11.44 6.58
C GLU A 7 5.43 -12.74 6.00
N ALA A 8 4.67 -13.46 5.17
CA ALA A 8 5.14 -14.69 4.53
C ALA A 8 6.36 -14.51 3.61
N VAL A 9 6.52 -13.33 3.02
CA VAL A 9 7.72 -12.97 2.24
C VAL A 9 8.88 -12.68 3.19
N LEU A 10 8.66 -11.86 4.22
CA LEU A 10 9.72 -11.42 5.14
C LEU A 10 10.25 -12.54 6.03
N ASP A 11 9.41 -13.52 6.38
CA ASP A 11 9.82 -14.71 7.16
C ASP A 11 10.74 -15.65 6.37
N ARG A 12 10.71 -15.56 5.03
CA ARG A 12 11.46 -16.46 4.13
C ARG A 12 12.02 -15.67 2.94
N PRO A 13 12.91 -14.69 3.18
CA PRO A 13 13.32 -13.73 2.16
C PRO A 13 14.22 -14.35 1.07
N ASP A 14 14.75 -15.56 1.31
CA ASP A 14 15.54 -16.35 0.36
C ASP A 14 14.72 -17.47 -0.32
N ALA A 15 13.40 -17.51 -0.11
CA ALA A 15 12.56 -18.50 -0.78
C ALA A 15 12.65 -18.33 -2.30
N PRO A 16 12.74 -19.43 -3.09
CA PRO A 16 12.85 -19.35 -4.54
C PRO A 16 11.57 -18.83 -5.23
N THR A 17 10.44 -18.82 -4.51
CA THR A 17 9.12 -18.42 -5.02
C THR A 17 8.38 -17.55 -3.99
N PRO A 18 8.89 -16.35 -3.65
CA PRO A 18 8.36 -15.56 -2.55
C PRO A 18 6.93 -15.08 -2.80
N ILE A 19 6.57 -14.78 -4.05
CA ILE A 19 5.19 -14.45 -4.45
C ILE A 19 4.25 -15.62 -4.13
N ALA A 20 4.64 -16.86 -4.41
CA ALA A 20 3.77 -18.02 -4.13
C ALA A 20 3.48 -18.15 -2.63
N ASN A 21 4.47 -17.91 -1.76
CA ASN A 21 4.27 -17.90 -0.32
C ASN A 21 3.28 -16.81 0.10
N ALA A 22 3.41 -15.60 -0.45
CA ALA A 22 2.48 -14.51 -0.19
C ALA A 22 1.04 -14.87 -0.58
N LEU A 23 0.86 -15.40 -1.80
CA LEU A 23 -0.44 -15.79 -2.32
C LEU A 23 -1.10 -16.87 -1.48
N VAL A 24 -0.34 -17.90 -1.06
CA VAL A 24 -0.86 -18.95 -0.17
C VAL A 24 -1.30 -18.37 1.17
N ALA A 25 -0.51 -17.47 1.77
CA ALA A 25 -0.82 -16.84 3.05
C ALA A 25 -2.05 -15.92 2.98
N MET A 26 -2.24 -15.20 1.87
CA MET A 26 -3.43 -14.37 1.66
C MET A 26 -4.68 -15.22 1.37
N ALA A 27 -4.54 -16.24 0.53
CA ALA A 27 -5.65 -17.15 0.18
C ALA A 27 -6.16 -17.95 1.40
N ALA A 28 -5.26 -18.32 2.33
CA ALA A 28 -5.64 -18.97 3.58
C ALA A 28 -6.57 -18.10 4.47
N LEU A 29 -6.57 -16.78 4.27
CA LEU A 29 -7.47 -15.84 4.95
C LEU A 29 -8.70 -15.48 4.11
N GLY A 30 -8.93 -16.14 2.98
CA GLY A 30 -10.08 -15.91 2.11
C GLY A 30 -9.95 -14.72 1.15
N ALA A 31 -8.76 -14.12 1.04
CA ALA A 31 -8.52 -13.07 0.04
C ALA A 31 -8.24 -13.69 -1.34
N THR A 32 -8.70 -13.01 -2.39
CA THR A 32 -8.17 -13.19 -3.75
C THR A 32 -7.22 -12.05 -4.10
N ILE A 33 -6.63 -12.06 -5.29
CA ILE A 33 -5.77 -10.97 -5.78
C ILE A 33 -6.43 -10.17 -6.89
N PRO A 34 -6.15 -8.86 -7.01
CA PRO A 34 -6.53 -8.08 -8.18
C PRO A 34 -5.74 -8.51 -9.42
N SER A 35 -6.08 -7.96 -10.59
CA SER A 35 -5.36 -8.24 -11.84
C SER A 35 -3.97 -7.61 -11.90
N SER A 36 -3.64 -6.72 -10.97
CA SER A 36 -2.29 -6.15 -10.86
C SER A 36 -1.29 -7.22 -10.44
N GLU A 37 -0.14 -7.22 -11.10
CA GLU A 37 0.92 -8.17 -10.81
C GLU A 37 1.51 -7.90 -9.41
N PRO A 38 1.58 -8.92 -8.52
CA PRO A 38 2.26 -8.77 -7.24
C PRO A 38 3.77 -8.60 -7.46
N VAL A 39 4.38 -7.67 -6.74
CA VAL A 39 5.82 -7.42 -6.83
C VAL A 39 6.49 -7.93 -5.58
N VAL A 40 7.50 -8.78 -5.74
CA VAL A 40 8.48 -9.08 -4.68
C VAL A 40 9.85 -9.08 -5.31
N ARG A 41 10.73 -8.21 -4.84
CA ARG A 41 12.10 -8.07 -5.34
C ARG A 41 13.07 -7.78 -4.22
N ARG A 42 14.31 -8.25 -4.37
CA ARG A 42 15.37 -8.05 -3.38
C ARG A 42 16.44 -7.11 -3.91
N GLU A 43 16.84 -6.15 -3.07
CA GLU A 43 17.86 -5.15 -3.33
C GLU A 43 18.84 -5.10 -2.17
N GLY A 44 19.89 -5.93 -2.25
CA GLY A 44 20.79 -6.14 -1.11
C GLY A 44 20.02 -6.63 0.11
N ASP A 45 20.06 -5.85 1.18
CA ASP A 45 19.38 -6.15 2.45
C ASP A 45 17.92 -5.65 2.49
N THR A 46 17.47 -4.97 1.44
CA THR A 46 16.07 -4.50 1.33
C THR A 46 15.23 -5.50 0.56
N THR A 47 14.03 -5.77 1.05
CA THR A 47 12.97 -6.47 0.30
C THR A 47 11.89 -5.47 -0.07
N VAL A 48 11.55 -5.36 -1.36
CA VAL A 48 10.42 -4.56 -1.81
C VAL A 48 9.25 -5.50 -2.10
N VAL A 49 8.11 -5.17 -1.52
CA VAL A 49 6.88 -5.96 -1.61
C VAL A 49 5.74 -5.04 -2.02
N ASP A 50 4.99 -5.39 -3.05
CA ASP A 50 3.71 -4.76 -3.39
C ASP A 50 2.65 -5.82 -3.67
N LEU A 51 1.65 -5.91 -2.78
CA LEU A 51 0.64 -6.97 -2.78
C LEU A 51 -0.75 -6.36 -2.70
N GLY A 52 -1.56 -6.63 -3.73
CA GLY A 52 -2.98 -6.30 -3.76
C GLY A 52 -3.83 -7.46 -3.27
N VAL A 53 -5.00 -7.16 -2.71
CA VAL A 53 -6.01 -8.14 -2.30
C VAL A 53 -7.39 -7.70 -2.74
N VAL A 54 -8.30 -8.66 -2.95
CA VAL A 54 -9.73 -8.42 -3.10
C VAL A 54 -10.47 -9.21 -2.04
N VAL A 55 -11.36 -8.53 -1.31
CA VAL A 55 -12.16 -9.06 -0.20
C VAL A 55 -13.56 -8.50 -0.32
N ASP A 56 -14.57 -9.37 -0.34
CA ASP A 56 -15.97 -8.96 -0.52
C ASP A 56 -16.17 -8.03 -1.74
N LEU A 57 -15.40 -8.32 -2.80
CA LEU A 57 -15.30 -7.57 -4.06
C LEU A 57 -14.57 -6.21 -3.99
N TYR A 58 -14.11 -5.78 -2.82
CA TYR A 58 -13.35 -4.55 -2.65
C TYR A 58 -11.84 -4.79 -2.76
N GLU A 59 -11.16 -3.95 -3.53
CA GLU A 59 -9.72 -3.96 -3.68
C GLU A 59 -9.03 -3.24 -2.51
N GLY A 60 -7.90 -3.78 -2.08
CA GLY A 60 -6.98 -3.16 -1.14
C GLY A 60 -5.55 -3.56 -1.48
N GLY A 61 -4.59 -3.11 -0.69
CA GLY A 61 -3.22 -3.54 -0.87
C GLY A 61 -2.25 -2.84 0.06
N VAL A 62 -1.02 -3.33 0.03
CA VAL A 62 0.11 -2.75 0.75
C VAL A 62 1.35 -2.86 -0.14
N GLY A 63 2.11 -1.78 -0.22
CA GLY A 63 3.36 -1.73 -0.96
C GLY A 63 4.43 -1.00 -0.16
N GLY A 64 5.66 -1.49 -0.13
CA GLY A 64 6.74 -0.79 0.53
C GLY A 64 8.09 -1.47 0.42
N ARG A 65 9.09 -0.73 0.89
CA ARG A 65 10.45 -1.22 1.11
C ARG A 65 10.57 -1.69 2.55
N PHE A 66 11.22 -2.83 2.75
CA PHE A 66 11.39 -3.46 4.05
C PHE A 66 12.86 -3.71 4.33
N VAL A 67 13.36 -3.13 5.42
CA VAL A 67 14.73 -3.27 5.92
C VAL A 67 14.67 -3.91 7.29
N ASP A 68 15.41 -5.00 7.51
CA ASP A 68 15.37 -5.79 8.75
C ASP A 68 13.94 -6.18 9.17
N GLY A 69 13.10 -6.51 8.18
CA GLY A 69 11.70 -6.90 8.38
C GLY A 69 10.75 -5.74 8.72
N ARG A 70 11.23 -4.50 8.76
CA ARG A 70 10.42 -3.31 9.04
C ARG A 70 10.17 -2.51 7.77
N ARG A 71 8.90 -2.12 7.56
CA ARG A 71 8.54 -1.22 6.46
C ARG A 71 9.17 0.15 6.71
N GLU A 72 9.72 0.76 5.66
CA GLU A 72 10.13 2.16 5.70
C GLU A 72 8.93 3.08 6.01
N HIS A 73 9.22 4.31 6.44
CA HIS A 73 8.19 5.27 6.81
C HIS A 73 7.29 5.62 5.62
N ALA A 74 6.01 5.85 5.90
CA ALA A 74 5.09 6.32 4.88
C ALA A 74 5.55 7.68 4.31
N PRO A 75 5.41 7.90 2.99
CA PRO A 75 5.76 9.15 2.35
C PRO A 75 4.75 10.25 2.74
N ALA A 76 5.19 11.51 2.68
CA ALA A 76 4.36 12.68 2.99
C ALA A 76 3.09 12.77 2.12
N LEU A 77 3.11 12.17 0.94
CA LEU A 77 1.93 12.06 0.07
C LEU A 77 0.71 11.42 0.75
N VAL A 78 0.93 10.48 1.69
CA VAL A 78 -0.17 9.85 2.45
C VAL A 78 -0.87 10.89 3.32
N ASP A 79 -0.12 11.71 4.05
CA ASP A 79 -0.66 12.78 4.90
C ASP A 79 -1.30 13.91 4.09
N ALA A 80 -0.86 14.11 2.85
CA ALA A 80 -1.43 15.09 1.93
C ALA A 80 -2.83 14.69 1.40
N CYS A 81 -3.25 13.43 1.55
CA CYS A 81 -4.55 12.93 1.10
C CYS A 81 -5.72 13.35 2.00
N ARG A 82 -5.86 14.65 2.26
CA ARG A 82 -6.87 15.27 3.14
C ARG A 82 -8.03 15.89 2.36
N ASP A 83 -9.15 16.13 3.04
CA ASP A 83 -10.30 16.84 2.47
C ASP A 83 -9.86 18.22 1.92
N GLY A 84 -10.29 18.52 0.69
CA GLY A 84 -9.90 19.74 -0.01
C GLY A 84 -8.51 19.73 -0.66
N ALA A 85 -7.73 18.65 -0.55
CA ALA A 85 -6.43 18.56 -1.19
C ALA A 85 -6.54 18.59 -2.72
N THR A 86 -5.70 19.41 -3.34
CA THR A 86 -5.63 19.61 -4.79
C THR A 86 -4.49 18.80 -5.41
N HIS A 87 -4.43 18.79 -6.75
CA HIS A 87 -3.28 18.23 -7.47
C HIS A 87 -1.95 18.81 -7.00
N ASP A 88 -1.87 20.13 -6.80
CA ASP A 88 -0.64 20.81 -6.39
C ASP A 88 -0.17 20.36 -5.00
N ASP A 89 -1.10 20.21 -4.03
CA ASP A 89 -0.79 19.69 -2.68
C ASP A 89 -0.16 18.28 -2.75
N LEU A 90 -0.73 17.42 -3.60
CA LEU A 90 -0.25 16.04 -3.78
C LEU A 90 1.10 16.01 -4.50
N ALA A 91 1.26 16.82 -5.54
CA ALA A 91 2.50 16.92 -6.30
C ALA A 91 3.66 17.42 -5.41
N GLU A 92 3.44 18.46 -4.60
CA GLU A 92 4.44 19.00 -3.67
C GLU A 92 4.88 17.97 -2.62
N SER A 93 3.98 17.07 -2.22
CA SER A 93 4.22 16.06 -1.18
C SER A 93 4.83 14.76 -1.71
N SER A 94 4.88 14.58 -3.03
CA SER A 94 5.42 13.39 -3.68
C SER A 94 6.95 13.41 -3.77
N THR A 95 7.58 12.23 -3.68
CA THR A 95 9.04 12.08 -3.70
C THR A 95 9.56 11.33 -4.93
N GLY A 96 8.68 10.63 -5.66
CA GLY A 96 9.00 9.94 -6.90
C GLY A 96 7.81 9.86 -7.84
N PRO A 97 7.77 8.86 -8.75
CA PRO A 97 6.58 8.56 -9.53
C PRO A 97 5.42 8.23 -8.59
N TRP A 98 4.34 9.01 -8.70
CA TRP A 98 3.20 8.90 -7.79
C TRP A 98 1.88 8.72 -8.53
N LEU A 99 0.92 8.14 -7.83
CA LEU A 99 -0.45 7.96 -8.29
C LEU A 99 -1.39 7.95 -7.09
N VAL A 100 -2.34 8.88 -7.07
CA VAL A 100 -3.49 8.87 -6.16
C VAL A 100 -4.71 8.52 -6.98
N ARG A 101 -5.38 7.42 -6.64
CA ARG A 101 -6.59 7.00 -7.35
C ARG A 101 -7.70 6.58 -6.40
N GLY A 102 -8.94 6.70 -6.84
CA GLY A 102 -10.09 6.09 -6.18
C GLY A 102 -9.94 4.57 -6.08
N LEU A 103 -10.41 4.02 -4.98
CA LEU A 103 -10.37 2.59 -4.68
C LEU A 103 -11.70 2.13 -4.08
N GLY A 104 -12.31 1.14 -4.73
CA GLY A 104 -13.52 0.48 -4.27
C GLY A 104 -13.50 -0.96 -4.76
N MET A 105 -14.34 -1.32 -5.74
CA MET A 105 -14.35 -2.67 -6.33
C MET A 105 -13.26 -2.90 -7.39
N GLY A 106 -12.36 -1.94 -7.53
CA GLY A 106 -11.27 -1.95 -8.49
C GLY A 106 -10.70 -0.55 -8.69
N TYR A 107 -10.28 -0.28 -9.92
CA TYR A 107 -9.77 1.02 -10.32
C TYR A 107 -10.91 2.04 -10.48
N GLU A 108 -10.88 3.13 -9.70
CA GLU A 108 -11.95 4.13 -9.67
C GLU A 108 -11.39 5.56 -9.76
N THR A 109 -12.28 6.53 -10.04
CA THR A 109 -11.96 7.96 -9.99
C THR A 109 -11.91 8.47 -8.54
N PRO A 110 -11.09 9.49 -8.22
CA PRO A 110 -10.25 10.27 -9.13
C PRO A 110 -9.02 9.51 -9.60
N VAL A 111 -8.31 10.03 -10.60
CA VAL A 111 -6.99 9.54 -11.02
C VAL A 111 -6.09 10.75 -11.14
N ILE A 112 -5.16 10.87 -10.20
CA ILE A 112 -4.32 12.04 -10.02
C ILE A 112 -2.87 11.57 -10.00
N ASP A 113 -2.06 12.12 -10.90
CA ASP A 113 -0.62 11.86 -10.98
C ASP A 113 0.07 13.11 -11.55
N ALA A 114 1.37 13.00 -11.87
CA ALA A 114 2.12 14.11 -12.45
C ALA A 114 1.52 14.72 -13.74
N GLN A 115 0.67 13.98 -14.46
CA GLN A 115 0.11 14.39 -15.75
C GLN A 115 -1.41 14.60 -15.72
N ARG A 116 -2.12 14.05 -14.74
CA ARG A 116 -3.59 13.99 -14.70
C ARG A 116 -4.16 14.53 -13.39
N GLY A 117 -5.36 15.10 -13.47
CA GLY A 117 -6.16 15.46 -12.29
C GLY A 117 -6.00 16.88 -11.77
N GLN A 118 -5.42 17.81 -12.55
CA GLN A 118 -5.13 19.21 -12.14
C GLN A 118 -6.37 20.02 -11.74
N GLY A 119 -7.57 19.61 -12.15
CA GLY A 119 -8.84 20.24 -11.76
C GLY A 119 -9.63 19.46 -10.71
N LEU A 120 -9.06 18.41 -10.12
CA LEU A 120 -9.72 17.56 -9.14
C LEU A 120 -9.31 17.95 -7.73
N THR A 121 -10.24 17.74 -6.80
CA THR A 121 -10.04 17.95 -5.37
C THR A 121 -10.49 16.70 -4.64
N LEU A 122 -9.70 16.25 -3.67
CA LEU A 122 -10.07 15.15 -2.80
C LEU A 122 -11.18 15.59 -1.85
N MET A 123 -12.13 14.69 -1.58
CA MET A 123 -13.26 14.97 -0.68
C MET A 123 -13.32 13.91 0.42
N ALA A 124 -13.73 14.34 1.62
CA ALA A 124 -14.03 13.42 2.71
C ALA A 124 -15.02 12.32 2.27
N GLY A 125 -14.75 11.09 2.68
CA GLY A 125 -15.50 9.89 2.30
C GLY A 125 -14.92 9.14 1.10
N MET A 126 -13.92 9.69 0.41
CA MET A 126 -13.16 8.93 -0.59
C MET A 126 -12.25 7.88 0.08
N VAL A 127 -12.09 6.74 -0.58
CA VAL A 127 -11.04 5.76 -0.29
C VAL A 127 -10.11 5.72 -1.49
N LEU A 128 -8.81 5.81 -1.21
CA LEU A 128 -7.78 6.02 -2.22
C LEU A 128 -6.72 4.92 -2.14
N SER A 129 -6.24 4.47 -3.29
CA SER A 129 -4.94 3.82 -3.40
C SER A 129 -3.91 4.91 -3.68
N VAL A 130 -2.96 5.09 -2.77
CA VAL A 130 -1.92 6.11 -2.81
C VAL A 130 -0.58 5.44 -3.03
N THR A 131 0.06 5.73 -4.16
CA THR A 131 1.38 5.22 -4.51
C THR A 131 2.37 6.37 -4.62
N ASP A 132 3.55 6.22 -4.01
CA ASP A 132 4.73 7.06 -4.20
C ASP A 132 5.97 6.15 -4.27
N GLY A 133 6.50 5.96 -5.48
CA GLY A 133 7.56 5.00 -5.75
C GLY A 133 7.15 3.57 -5.38
N ASP A 134 7.96 2.92 -4.54
CA ASP A 134 7.73 1.55 -4.05
C ASP A 134 6.67 1.48 -2.93
N HIS A 135 6.18 2.61 -2.46
CA HIS A 135 5.22 2.68 -1.37
C HIS A 135 3.80 2.72 -1.91
N ARG A 136 2.92 1.86 -1.37
CA ARG A 136 1.48 1.92 -1.62
C ARG A 136 0.69 1.75 -0.34
N ASP A 137 -0.23 2.66 -0.08
CA ASP A 137 -1.22 2.54 1.00
C ASP A 137 -2.65 2.73 0.49
N VAL A 138 -3.60 2.17 1.26
CA VAL A 138 -5.03 2.49 1.15
C VAL A 138 -5.35 3.55 2.19
N VAL A 139 -5.88 4.67 1.75
CA VAL A 139 -6.13 5.86 2.57
C VAL A 139 -7.58 6.27 2.48
N ALA A 140 -8.25 6.42 3.62
CA ALA A 140 -9.54 7.08 3.70
C ALA A 140 -9.35 8.58 3.92
N VAL A 141 -9.94 9.39 3.03
CA VAL A 141 -10.02 10.84 3.21
C VAL A 141 -11.11 11.12 4.24
N THR A 142 -10.75 11.74 5.35
CA THR A 142 -11.70 12.11 6.41
C THR A 142 -11.89 13.63 6.44
N SER A 143 -12.83 14.13 7.25
CA SER A 143 -12.96 15.57 7.52
C SER A 143 -11.83 16.14 8.38
N GLY A 144 -10.92 15.29 8.87
CA GLY A 144 -9.74 15.64 9.65
C GLY A 144 -8.47 15.13 8.97
N GLN A 145 -7.63 14.43 9.72
CA GLN A 145 -6.45 13.77 9.17
C GLN A 145 -6.85 12.51 8.36
N PRO A 146 -6.16 12.21 7.25
CA PRO A 146 -6.39 10.95 6.53
C PRO A 146 -6.15 9.74 7.43
N GLU A 147 -6.87 8.65 7.17
CA GLU A 147 -6.71 7.39 7.88
C GLU A 147 -6.08 6.35 6.95
N VAL A 148 -4.96 5.74 7.38
CA VAL A 148 -4.28 4.68 6.63
C VAL A 148 -4.90 3.33 6.97
N LEU A 149 -5.74 2.82 6.07
CA LEU A 149 -6.46 1.55 6.22
C LEU A 149 -5.55 0.33 5.98
N SER A 150 -4.42 0.52 5.31
CA SER A 150 -3.40 -0.50 5.05
C SER A 150 -2.28 -0.54 6.11
N ALA A 151 -2.48 0.08 7.28
CA ALA A 151 -1.51 0.04 8.37
C ALA A 151 -1.24 -1.42 8.82
N PRO A 152 0.00 -1.75 9.27
CA PRO A 152 0.29 -3.07 9.80
C PRO A 152 -0.60 -3.40 11.01
N PRO A 153 -1.02 -4.66 11.17
CA PRO A 153 -1.90 -5.08 12.28
C PRO A 153 -1.21 -5.04 13.66
N TYR A 154 0.11 -4.78 13.70
CA TYR A 154 0.90 -4.69 14.92
C TYR A 154 1.68 -3.36 14.95
N PRO A 155 1.92 -2.78 16.14
CA PRO A 155 2.80 -1.61 16.27
C PRO A 155 4.21 -1.94 15.75
N ALA A 156 4.88 -0.95 15.14
CA ALA A 156 6.23 -1.08 14.56
C ALA A 156 7.31 -1.58 15.55
N ASP A 157 7.02 -1.53 16.85
CA ASP A 157 7.91 -1.93 17.95
C ASP A 157 7.87 -3.42 18.31
N ARG A 158 7.12 -4.26 17.59
CA ARG A 158 7.19 -5.71 17.84
C ARG A 158 8.61 -6.20 17.48
N PRO A 159 9.35 -6.82 18.42
CA PRO A 159 10.58 -7.51 18.06
C PRO A 159 10.24 -8.58 17.03
N ALA A 160 11.04 -8.71 15.97
CA ALA A 160 10.99 -9.86 15.08
C ALA A 160 10.98 -11.11 15.96
N GLY A 161 9.93 -11.92 15.85
CA GLY A 161 9.61 -12.96 16.82
C GLY A 161 10.81 -13.87 17.08
N SER A 162 11.18 -14.00 18.35
CA SER A 162 12.00 -15.10 18.84
C SER A 162 11.25 -16.39 18.55
N SER A 163 11.68 -17.13 17.54
CA SER A 163 11.33 -18.54 17.41
C SER A 163 11.96 -19.29 18.59
N ALA A 164 11.10 -19.82 19.46
CA ALA A 164 11.44 -20.85 20.44
C ALA A 164 10.86 -22.18 19.97
#